data_AF-A0A0M2U9Z3-F1
#
_entry.id   AF-A0A0M2U9Z3-F1
#
_cell.length_a   1.000
_cell.length_b   1.000
_cell.length_c   1.000
_cell.angle_alpha   90.00
_cell.angle_beta   90.00
_cell.angle_gamma   90.00
#
_symmetry.space_group_name_H-M   'P 1'
#
loop_
_entity.id
_entity.type
_entity.pdbx_description
1 polymer ?
#
loop_
_entity_poly.entity_id
_entity_poly.type
_entity_poly.pdbx_seq_one_letter_code
_entity_poly.pdbx_strand_id
1 'polypeptide(L)'
;MLSLVVALLPGATLAAEKPAVTLEQAVQAVKGSFDVPKEFTQFSSGYNQYEDRQAWSLYWRTEKEPGGSMNGEVDAQSGDILSMHIWEYRPDPQRTAKLPAISREEAVKIAWDLLGRLQPQRLAELSLQESEEELLPLMSWGPATYNIRWQQY
;
A
#
# COMPACT_ATOMS: atom_id res chain seq x y z
N MET A 1 42.34 8.94 48.82
CA MET A 1 41.08 9.22 48.10
C MET A 1 40.90 8.17 47.03
N LEU A 2 39.80 7.41 47.12
CA LEU A 2 39.24 6.63 46.03
C LEU A 2 38.83 7.57 44.89
N SER A 3 38.97 7.15 43.63
CA SER A 3 37.81 6.89 42.76
C SER A 3 38.24 6.44 41.36
N LEU A 4 37.85 5.21 41.03
CA LEU A 4 37.79 4.65 39.68
C LEU A 4 36.43 5.03 39.10
N VAL A 5 36.40 5.74 37.98
CA VAL A 5 35.16 6.00 37.24
C VAL A 5 35.05 4.93 36.14
N VAL A 6 34.19 3.94 36.36
CA VAL A 6 33.70 3.08 35.29
C VAL A 6 32.42 3.72 34.76
N ALA A 7 32.48 4.28 33.55
CA ALA A 7 31.30 4.70 32.82
C ALA A 7 30.66 3.45 32.19
N LEU A 8 29.73 2.83 32.90
CA LEU A 8 28.75 1.93 32.30
C LEU A 8 27.66 2.79 31.67
N LEU A 9 27.74 3.00 30.36
CA LEU A 9 26.56 3.40 29.59
C LEU A 9 25.73 2.13 29.38
N PRO A 10 24.53 1.99 29.97
CA PRO A 10 23.61 0.97 29.53
C PRO A 10 23.21 1.33 28.09
N GLY A 11 23.64 0.49 27.15
CA GLY A 11 23.07 0.49 25.81
C GLY A 11 21.57 0.30 25.97
N ALA A 12 20.80 1.34 25.70
CA ALA A 12 19.37 1.23 25.49
C ALA A 12 19.20 0.41 24.20
N THR A 13 19.13 -0.91 24.35
CA THR A 13 18.48 -1.74 23.34
C THR A 13 17.05 -1.21 23.27
N LEU A 14 16.71 -0.44 22.23
CA LEU A 14 15.33 -0.17 21.88
C LEU A 14 14.68 -1.54 21.70
N ALA A 15 13.92 -1.97 22.72
CA ALA A 15 13.13 -3.17 22.61
C ALA A 15 12.15 -2.92 21.46
N ALA A 16 12.20 -3.75 20.42
CA ALA A 16 11.18 -3.75 19.40
C ALA A 16 9.82 -3.85 20.11
N GLU A 17 8.99 -2.80 20.01
CA GLU A 17 7.65 -2.83 20.57
C GLU A 17 6.90 -3.98 19.92
N LYS A 18 6.28 -4.85 20.73
CA LYS A 18 5.51 -5.97 20.21
C LYS A 18 4.38 -5.42 19.33
N PRO A 19 4.11 -6.04 18.17
CA PRO A 19 3.05 -5.57 17.29
C PRO A 19 1.70 -5.64 18.01
N ALA A 20 0.97 -4.54 18.02
CA ALA A 20 -0.39 -4.49 18.56
C ALA A 20 -1.42 -5.14 17.62
N VAL A 21 -1.12 -5.15 16.31
CA VAL A 21 -1.95 -5.79 15.28
C VAL A 21 -1.38 -7.17 14.97
N THR A 22 -2.21 -8.20 15.02
CA THR A 22 -1.80 -9.56 14.64
C THR A 22 -1.78 -9.74 13.12
N LEU A 23 -1.07 -10.76 12.64
CA LEU A 23 -1.08 -11.14 11.23
C LEU A 23 -2.51 -11.38 10.71
N GLU A 24 -3.36 -12.06 11.48
CA GLU A 24 -4.74 -12.31 11.10
C GLU A 24 -5.54 -11.02 10.95
N GLN A 25 -5.37 -10.07 11.88
CA GLN A 25 -6.02 -8.76 11.80
C GLN A 25 -5.54 -7.98 10.57
N ALA A 26 -4.25 -8.00 10.26
CA ALA A 26 -3.71 -7.39 9.05
C ALA A 26 -4.31 -8.02 7.77
N VAL A 27 -4.43 -9.35 7.72
CA VAL A 27 -5.08 -10.06 6.61
C VAL A 27 -6.54 -9.66 6.45
N GLN A 28 -7.28 -9.55 7.55
CA GLN A 28 -8.68 -9.12 7.53
C GLN A 28 -8.82 -7.65 7.09
N ALA A 29 -7.92 -6.77 7.51
CA ALA A 29 -7.93 -5.36 7.10
C ALA A 29 -7.82 -5.21 5.58
N VAL A 30 -6.85 -5.89 4.96
CA VAL A 30 -6.66 -5.86 3.49
C VAL A 30 -7.85 -6.47 2.77
N LYS A 31 -8.28 -7.67 3.15
CA LYS A 31 -9.42 -8.36 2.51
C LYS A 31 -10.77 -7.67 2.71
N GLY A 32 -10.93 -6.93 3.80
CA GLY A 32 -12.13 -6.12 4.04
C GLY A 32 -12.16 -4.82 3.23
N SER A 33 -11.00 -4.37 2.75
CA SER A 33 -10.86 -3.11 2.02
C SER A 33 -10.77 -3.29 0.51
N PHE A 34 -10.19 -4.42 0.07
CA PHE A 34 -9.88 -4.73 -1.31
C PHE A 34 -10.28 -6.17 -1.65
N ASP A 35 -10.80 -6.35 -2.86
CA ASP A 35 -11.11 -7.68 -3.39
C ASP A 35 -9.82 -8.37 -3.83
N VAL A 36 -9.45 -9.44 -3.13
CA VAL A 36 -8.37 -10.33 -3.55
C VAL A 36 -8.93 -11.31 -4.60
N PRO A 37 -8.38 -11.37 -5.83
CA PRO A 37 -8.83 -12.32 -6.84
C PRO A 37 -8.81 -13.77 -6.34
N LYS A 38 -9.83 -14.54 -6.69
CA LYS A 38 -10.00 -15.93 -6.20
C LYS A 38 -8.90 -16.86 -6.73
N GLU A 39 -8.29 -16.48 -7.83
CA GLU A 39 -7.20 -17.17 -8.50
C GLU A 39 -5.89 -17.05 -7.71
N PHE A 40 -5.78 -16.11 -6.77
CA PHE A 40 -4.56 -15.86 -5.99
C PHE A 40 -4.55 -16.75 -4.74
N THR A 41 -4.41 -18.06 -4.96
CA THR A 41 -4.55 -19.10 -3.93
C THR A 41 -3.33 -19.26 -3.03
N GLN A 42 -2.13 -18.86 -3.49
CA GLN A 42 -0.92 -18.96 -2.69
C GLN A 42 -0.73 -17.70 -1.84
N PHE A 43 -0.79 -17.89 -0.52
CA PHE A 43 -0.57 -16.85 0.46
C PHE A 43 0.77 -17.02 1.18
N SER A 44 1.48 -15.91 1.37
CA SER A 44 2.64 -15.80 2.25
C SER A 44 2.62 -14.47 2.98
N SER A 45 3.29 -14.40 4.13
CA SER A 45 3.41 -13.16 4.90
C SER A 45 4.80 -12.99 5.49
N GLY A 46 5.13 -11.76 5.85
CA GLY A 46 6.36 -11.38 6.53
C GLY A 46 6.11 -10.24 7.52
N TYR A 47 7.01 -10.13 8.49
CA TYR A 47 7.05 -9.03 9.44
C TYR A 47 8.30 -8.19 9.17
N ASN A 48 8.11 -6.91 8.88
CA ASN A 48 9.19 -5.98 8.63
C ASN A 48 9.27 -4.96 9.75
N GLN A 49 10.47 -4.73 10.26
CA GLN A 49 10.75 -3.69 11.23
C GLN A 49 11.78 -2.74 10.61
N TYR A 50 11.36 -1.48 10.44
CA TYR A 50 12.18 -0.35 10.02
C TYR A 50 12.48 0.53 11.23
N GLU A 51 13.30 1.57 11.04
CA GLU A 51 13.67 2.48 12.14
C GLU A 51 12.46 3.23 12.72
N ASP A 52 11.49 3.57 11.87
CA ASP A 52 10.34 4.43 12.19
C ASP A 52 8.99 3.69 12.19
N ARG A 53 8.94 2.45 11.71
CA ARG A 53 7.69 1.69 11.57
C ARG A 53 7.87 0.18 11.60
N GLN A 54 6.81 -0.50 12.00
CA GLN A 54 6.70 -1.96 11.96
C GLN A 54 5.52 -2.31 11.08
N ALA A 55 5.66 -3.29 10.18
CA ALA A 55 4.62 -3.60 9.20
C ALA A 55 4.51 -5.09 8.88
N TRP A 56 3.28 -5.54 8.69
CA TRP A 56 2.96 -6.82 8.08
C TRP A 56 2.98 -6.68 6.56
N SER A 57 3.81 -7.47 5.88
CA SER A 57 3.76 -7.65 4.44
C SER A 57 2.97 -8.90 4.11
N LEU A 58 1.96 -8.74 3.26
CA LEU A 58 1.02 -9.78 2.86
C LEU A 58 1.13 -9.96 1.35
N TYR A 59 1.18 -11.22 0.90
CA TYR A 59 1.35 -11.53 -0.51
C TYR A 59 0.41 -12.67 -0.91
N TRP A 60 -0.36 -12.42 -1.97
CA TRP A 60 -1.21 -13.40 -2.64
C TRP A 60 -0.75 -13.53 -4.09
N ARG A 61 -0.69 -14.74 -4.64
CA ARG A 61 -0.37 -14.97 -6.05
C ARG A 61 -1.06 -16.19 -6.63
N THR A 62 -1.12 -16.25 -7.97
CA THR A 62 -1.56 -17.44 -8.68
C THR A 62 -0.54 -18.57 -8.56
N GLU A 63 -1.02 -19.81 -8.66
CA GLU A 63 -0.16 -21.00 -8.76
C GLU A 63 0.40 -21.21 -10.17
N LYS A 64 -0.32 -20.72 -11.19
CA LYS A 64 -0.09 -21.04 -12.59
C LYS A 64 0.28 -19.80 -13.39
N GLU A 65 1.11 -20.01 -14.39
CA GLU A 65 1.41 -19.08 -15.47
C GLU A 65 0.13 -18.75 -16.26
N PRO A 66 0.01 -17.53 -16.83
CA PRO A 66 1.04 -16.50 -16.95
C PRO A 66 1.19 -15.58 -15.71
N GLY A 67 0.50 -15.90 -14.62
CA GLY A 67 0.75 -15.28 -13.33
C GLY A 67 -0.21 -14.16 -12.95
N GLY A 68 -0.15 -13.80 -11.67
CA GLY A 68 -0.79 -12.65 -11.07
C GLY A 68 -0.44 -12.60 -9.58
N SER A 69 -0.38 -11.40 -9.02
CA SER A 69 -0.10 -11.20 -7.61
C SER A 69 -0.74 -9.94 -7.05
N MET A 70 -1.00 -9.98 -5.75
CA MET A 70 -1.39 -8.82 -4.96
C MET A 70 -0.52 -8.79 -3.72
N ASN A 71 -0.01 -7.61 -3.40
CA ASN A 71 0.66 -7.35 -2.14
C ASN A 71 -0.05 -6.25 -1.36
N GLY A 72 -0.05 -6.40 -0.05
CA GLY A 72 -0.54 -5.39 0.88
C GLY A 72 0.44 -5.21 2.02
N GLU A 73 0.57 -3.98 2.49
CA GLU A 73 1.36 -3.66 3.66
C GLU A 73 0.49 -2.96 4.69
N VAL A 74 0.55 -3.44 5.93
CA VAL A 74 -0.27 -2.97 7.04
C VAL A 74 0.63 -2.59 8.19
N ASP A 75 0.45 -1.39 8.73
CA ASP A 75 1.15 -0.95 9.93
C ASP A 75 0.82 -1.87 11.11
N ALA A 76 1.85 -2.44 11.73
CA ALA A 76 1.69 -3.46 12.75
C ALA A 76 1.26 -2.89 14.12
N GLN A 77 1.18 -1.57 14.25
CA GLN A 77 0.77 -0.90 15.48
C GLN A 77 -0.66 -0.33 15.38
N SER A 78 -0.97 0.36 14.28
CA SER A 78 -2.25 1.03 14.03
C SER A 78 -3.25 0.17 13.26
N GLY A 79 -2.75 -0.72 12.39
CA GLY A 79 -3.58 -1.48 11.46
C GLY A 79 -3.91 -0.71 10.18
N ASP A 80 -3.34 0.48 9.99
CA ASP A 80 -3.49 1.28 8.78
C ASP A 80 -2.90 0.51 7.58
N ILE A 81 -3.64 0.44 6.48
CA ILE A 81 -3.09 -0.08 5.22
C ILE A 81 -2.16 1.00 4.64
N LEU A 82 -0.88 0.67 4.55
CA LEU A 82 0.18 1.56 4.09
C LEU A 82 0.35 1.51 2.57
N SER A 83 0.18 0.31 2.00
CA SER A 83 0.21 0.14 0.55
C SER A 83 -0.60 -1.08 0.12
N MET A 84 -1.12 -1.01 -1.11
CA MET A 84 -1.72 -2.14 -1.80
C MET A 84 -1.32 -2.04 -3.27
N HIS A 85 -0.85 -3.14 -3.83
CA HIS A 85 -0.57 -3.25 -5.24
C HIS A 85 -1.11 -4.57 -5.78
N ILE A 86 -1.67 -4.51 -6.98
CA ILE A 86 -2.14 -5.68 -7.71
C ILE A 86 -1.55 -5.66 -9.11
N TRP A 87 -1.02 -6.80 -9.52
CA TRP A 87 -0.51 -7.06 -10.85
C TRP A 87 -1.15 -8.33 -11.39
N GLU A 88 -1.58 -8.27 -12.64
CA GLU A 88 -2.13 -9.41 -13.34
C GLU A 88 -1.47 -9.47 -14.71
N TYR A 89 -1.11 -10.67 -15.15
CA TYR A 89 -0.67 -10.82 -16.52
C TYR A 89 -1.80 -10.46 -17.48
N ARG A 90 -1.53 -9.50 -18.34
CA ARG A 90 -2.40 -9.16 -19.46
C ARG A 90 -1.64 -9.52 -20.74
N PRO A 91 -2.22 -10.35 -21.63
CA PRO A 91 -1.63 -10.59 -22.94
C PRO A 91 -1.30 -9.27 -23.62
N ASP A 92 -0.17 -9.23 -24.34
CA ASP A 92 0.36 -8.00 -24.95
C ASP A 92 -0.78 -7.21 -25.62
N PRO A 93 -1.14 -6.03 -25.08
CA PRO A 93 -2.20 -5.25 -25.65
C PRO A 93 -1.74 -4.76 -27.02
N GLN A 94 -2.43 -5.18 -28.08
CA GLN A 94 -2.31 -4.51 -29.37
C GLN A 94 -2.45 -3.00 -29.14
N ARG A 95 -1.51 -2.22 -29.69
CA ARG A 95 -1.53 -0.76 -29.64
C ARG A 95 -2.88 -0.28 -30.19
N THR A 96 -3.77 0.06 -29.28
CA THR A 96 -5.15 0.44 -29.59
C THR A 96 -5.40 1.79 -28.98
N ALA A 97 -5.95 2.70 -29.78
CA ALA A 97 -6.43 3.96 -29.25
C ALA A 97 -7.64 3.66 -28.36
N LYS A 98 -7.44 3.72 -27.04
CA LYS A 98 -8.49 3.52 -26.05
C LYS A 98 -8.53 4.74 -25.16
N LEU A 99 -9.60 5.52 -25.30
CA LEU A 99 -9.91 6.52 -24.30
C LEU A 99 -10.21 5.81 -22.97
N PRO A 100 -9.81 6.37 -21.83
CA PRO A 100 -10.20 5.87 -20.53
C PRO A 100 -11.73 5.76 -20.44
N ALA A 101 -12.21 4.73 -19.73
CA ALA A 101 -13.64 4.55 -19.51
C ALA A 101 -14.23 5.58 -18.52
N ILE A 102 -13.38 6.23 -17.73
CA ILE A 102 -13.75 7.25 -16.74
C ILE A 102 -12.88 8.49 -16.91
N SER A 103 -13.44 9.64 -16.58
CA SER A 103 -12.73 10.92 -16.48
C SER A 103 -11.75 10.95 -15.30
N ARG A 104 -10.84 11.94 -15.30
CA ARG A 104 -9.94 12.18 -14.16
C ARG A 104 -10.74 12.55 -12.91
N GLU A 105 -11.78 13.35 -13.06
CA GLU A 105 -12.65 13.80 -11.98
C GLU A 105 -13.35 12.61 -11.29
N GLU A 106 -13.83 11.64 -12.09
CA GLU A 106 -14.38 10.39 -11.56
C GLU A 106 -13.32 9.54 -10.85
N ALA A 107 -12.10 9.46 -11.41
CA ALA A 107 -11.01 8.75 -10.77
C ALA A 107 -10.61 9.39 -9.42
N VAL A 108 -10.56 10.72 -9.34
CA VAL A 108 -10.32 11.49 -8.10
C VAL A 108 -11.39 11.17 -7.06
N LYS A 109 -12.66 11.14 -7.48
CA LYS A 109 -13.78 10.78 -6.58
C LYS A 109 -13.64 9.37 -6.03
N ILE A 110 -13.35 8.39 -6.88
CA ILE A 110 -13.15 6.99 -6.48
C ILE A 110 -12.03 6.87 -5.44
N ALA A 111 -10.91 7.55 -5.69
CA ALA A 111 -9.77 7.51 -4.80
C ALA A 111 -10.04 8.27 -3.48
N TRP A 112 -10.78 9.37 -3.51
CA TRP A 112 -11.24 10.07 -2.31
C TRP A 112 -12.15 9.19 -1.45
N ASP A 113 -13.10 8.49 -2.06
CA ASP A 113 -13.99 7.56 -1.35
C ASP A 113 -13.21 6.36 -0.77
N LEU A 114 -12.14 5.93 -1.43
CA LEU A 114 -11.22 4.92 -0.88
C LEU A 114 -10.49 5.44 0.36
N LEU A 115 -9.90 6.64 0.30
CA LEU A 115 -9.27 7.28 1.47
C LEU A 115 -10.29 7.47 2.61
N GLY A 116 -11.53 7.82 2.26
CA GLY A 116 -12.76 7.78 3.05
C GLY A 116 -12.87 6.57 3.97
N ARG A 117 -12.74 5.40 3.37
CA ARG A 117 -12.91 4.11 4.04
C ARG A 117 -11.66 3.68 4.81
N LEU A 118 -10.47 4.00 4.30
CA LEU A 118 -9.21 3.51 4.86
C LEU A 118 -8.70 4.34 6.02
N GLN A 119 -8.70 5.66 5.89
CA GLN A 119 -8.07 6.57 6.85
C GLN A 119 -8.92 7.83 7.07
N PRO A 120 -10.16 7.68 7.58
CA PRO A 120 -11.11 8.79 7.71
C PRO A 120 -10.59 9.95 8.55
N GLN A 121 -9.73 9.66 9.54
CA GLN A 121 -9.16 10.66 10.44
C GLN A 121 -8.16 11.60 9.77
N ARG A 122 -7.50 11.16 8.69
CA ARG A 122 -6.46 11.93 7.99
C ARG A 122 -7.00 12.72 6.81
N LEU A 123 -8.20 12.42 6.33
CA LEU A 123 -8.81 13.09 5.17
C LEU A 123 -8.90 14.60 5.32
N ALA A 124 -9.20 15.07 6.53
CA ALA A 124 -9.29 16.50 6.82
C ALA A 124 -7.97 17.21 6.56
N GLU A 125 -6.85 16.48 6.60
CA GLU A 125 -5.48 16.99 6.45
C GLU A 125 -4.91 16.90 5.04
N LEU A 126 -5.68 16.36 4.09
CA LEU A 126 -5.22 16.09 2.73
C LEU A 126 -5.67 17.18 1.76
N SER A 127 -4.73 17.64 0.94
CA SER A 127 -4.99 18.47 -0.23
C SER A 127 -4.64 17.70 -1.50
N LEU A 128 -5.54 17.73 -2.50
CA LEU A 128 -5.26 17.15 -3.81
C LEU A 128 -4.14 17.95 -4.47
N GLN A 129 -3.08 17.25 -4.87
CA GLN A 129 -2.02 17.85 -5.68
C GLN A 129 -2.51 17.88 -7.13
N GLU A 130 -2.91 19.07 -7.60
CA GLU A 130 -3.27 19.25 -9.00
C GLU A 130 -2.04 19.03 -9.88
N SER A 131 -2.19 18.21 -10.92
CA SER A 131 -1.17 18.03 -11.95
C SER A 131 -1.64 18.77 -13.20
N GLU A 132 -0.90 19.81 -13.60
CA GLU A 132 -1.30 20.68 -14.70
C GLU A 132 -1.38 19.96 -16.06
N GLU A 133 -0.68 18.83 -16.23
CA GLU A 133 -0.61 18.12 -17.52
C GLU A 133 -0.52 16.59 -17.33
N GLU A 134 -1.63 15.94 -16.97
CA GLU A 134 -1.71 14.49 -17.15
C GLU A 134 -2.06 14.19 -18.62
N LEU A 135 -1.04 14.23 -19.49
CA LEU A 135 -1.18 13.90 -20.90
C LEU A 135 -1.41 12.39 -21.04
N LEU A 136 -2.68 12.00 -21.14
CA LEU A 136 -3.03 10.63 -21.45
C LEU A 136 -2.56 10.29 -22.88
N PRO A 137 -1.67 9.30 -23.06
CA PRO A 137 -1.25 8.90 -24.38
C PRO A 137 -2.45 8.35 -25.16
N LEU A 138 -2.80 8.99 -26.28
CA LEU A 138 -3.86 8.51 -27.19
C LEU A 138 -3.56 7.11 -27.74
N MET A 139 -2.29 6.69 -27.71
CA MET A 139 -1.85 5.35 -28.04
C MET A 139 -0.93 4.81 -26.93
N SER A 140 -1.42 3.83 -26.17
CA SER A 140 -0.67 3.18 -25.09
C SER A 140 -0.57 1.67 -25.32
N TRP A 141 0.52 1.10 -24.82
CA TRP A 141 0.71 -0.34 -24.66
C TRP A 141 0.12 -0.76 -23.30
N GLY A 142 -1.17 -0.49 -23.09
CA GLY A 142 -1.82 -0.74 -21.79
C GLY A 142 -3.04 0.13 -21.53
N PRO A 143 -3.78 -0.13 -20.44
CA PRO A 143 -4.88 0.74 -20.02
C PRO A 143 -4.36 2.14 -19.69
N ALA A 144 -5.18 3.15 -19.95
CA ALA A 144 -4.90 4.49 -19.45
C ALA A 144 -4.86 4.47 -17.91
N THR A 145 -3.87 5.14 -17.34
CA THR A 145 -3.65 5.25 -15.89
C THR A 145 -3.73 6.71 -15.47
N TYR A 146 -4.40 6.95 -14.34
CA TYR A 146 -4.40 8.24 -13.66
C TYR A 146 -3.51 8.16 -12.42
N ASN A 147 -2.69 9.16 -12.20
CA ASN A 147 -1.83 9.31 -11.05
C ASN A 147 -2.40 10.39 -10.15
N ILE A 148 -3.01 9.97 -9.05
CA ILE A 148 -3.66 10.89 -8.12
C ILE A 148 -2.85 10.94 -6.84
N ARG A 149 -2.44 12.15 -6.47
CA ARG A 149 -1.57 12.38 -5.31
C ARG A 149 -2.23 13.40 -4.38
N TRP A 150 -2.16 13.11 -3.09
CA TRP A 150 -2.53 14.05 -2.04
C TRP A 150 -1.30 14.32 -1.20
N GLN A 151 -1.22 15.54 -0.69
CA GLN A 151 -0.20 15.94 0.27
C GLN A 151 -0.88 16.44 1.54
N GLN A 152 -0.24 16.16 2.67
CA GLN A 152 -0.63 16.75 3.94
C GLN A 152 -0.29 18.24 3.92
N TYR A 153 -1.15 19.08 4.49
CA TYR A 153 -0.84 20.50 4.70
C TYR A 153 -0.03 20.75 5.97
#